data_AF-A0A7S4ICJ1-F1
#
_entry.id   AF-A0A7S4ICJ1-F1
#
_cell.length_a   1.000
_cell.length_b   1.000
_cell.length_c   1.000
_cell.angle_alpha   90.00
_cell.angle_beta   90.00
_cell.angle_gamma   90.00
#
_symmetry.space_group_name_H-M   'P 1'
#
loop_
_entity.id
_entity.type
_entity.pdbx_description
1 polymer ?
#
loop_
_entity_poly.entity_id
_entity_poly.type
_entity_poly.pdbx_seq_one_letter_code
_entity_poly.pdbx_strand_id
1 'polypeptide(L)'
;MSGRAHAHHAAQVITNMLDWAKLQANELKLPDDQAFELGSLGQECIGLVKHLVEKKPVELSTNMDVPDDAVLLGAPLHLKQVLVNLLTNAAKYTAEGAITLSAVTIPPEESSSLDRADTRLTEMQTRYVTVRIAVEDTGVGVPEASRARIFNEFQQADARSV
;
A
#
# COMPACT_ATOMS: atom_id res chain seq x y z
N MET A 1 -16.32 11.43 23.63
CA MET A 1 -15.05 11.01 22.98
C MET A 1 -15.22 10.79 21.46
N SER A 2 -15.92 11.68 20.73
CA SER A 2 -16.23 11.50 19.28
C SER A 2 -15.51 12.51 18.35
N GLY A 3 -14.74 13.45 18.89
CA GLY A 3 -14.14 14.56 18.13
C GLY A 3 -12.77 14.28 17.50
N ARG A 4 -12.04 13.24 17.92
CA ARG A 4 -10.66 12.98 17.47
C ARG A 4 -10.56 12.15 16.18
N ALA A 5 -11.54 11.27 15.91
CA ALA A 5 -11.52 10.40 14.72
C ALA A 5 -11.83 11.17 13.42
N HIS A 6 -12.76 12.13 13.46
CA HIS A 6 -13.12 12.94 12.29
C HIS A 6 -12.00 13.89 11.84
N ALA A 7 -11.23 14.42 12.79
CA ALA A 7 -10.11 15.32 12.50
C ALA A 7 -8.95 14.62 11.78
N HIS A 8 -8.67 13.36 12.12
CA HIS A 8 -7.62 12.58 11.44
C HIS A 8 -7.98 12.26 9.98
N HIS A 9 -9.24 11.96 9.69
CA HIS A 9 -9.68 11.63 8.33
C HIS A 9 -9.60 12.85 7.39
N ALA A 10 -10.05 14.03 7.87
CA ALA A 10 -9.97 15.27 7.11
C ALA A 10 -8.52 15.72 6.88
N ALA A 11 -7.65 15.58 7.90
CA ALA A 11 -6.23 15.89 7.77
C ALA A 11 -5.54 14.98 6.74
N GLN A 12 -5.89 13.69 6.73
CA GLN A 12 -5.32 12.73 5.80
C GLN A 12 -5.79 12.98 4.35
N VAL A 13 -7.05 13.38 4.14
CA VAL A 13 -7.55 13.80 2.83
C VAL A 13 -6.81 15.06 2.32
N ILE A 14 -6.54 16.03 3.21
CA ILE A 14 -5.82 17.26 2.86
C ILE A 14 -4.34 16.97 2.55
N THR A 15 -3.68 16.12 3.35
CA THR A 15 -2.31 15.66 3.09
C THR A 15 -2.22 14.95 1.74
N ASN A 16 -3.16 14.07 1.43
CA ASN A 16 -3.20 13.35 0.16
C ASN A 16 -3.39 14.29 -1.05
N MET A 17 -4.16 15.38 -0.90
CA MET A 17 -4.30 16.40 -1.96
C MET A 17 -3.03 17.22 -2.17
N LEU A 18 -2.32 17.57 -1.09
CA LEU A 18 -1.05 18.31 -1.15
C LEU A 18 0.07 17.46 -1.74
N ASP A 19 0.15 16.18 -1.37
CA ASP A 19 1.14 15.27 -1.93
C ASP A 19 0.83 14.93 -3.39
N TRP A 20 -0.46 14.86 -3.76
CA TRP A 20 -0.88 14.76 -5.16
C TRP A 20 -0.49 16.02 -5.97
N ALA A 21 -0.69 17.23 -5.42
CA ALA A 21 -0.27 18.47 -6.09
C ALA A 21 1.25 18.54 -6.30
N LYS A 22 2.04 18.04 -5.35
CA LYS A 22 3.51 17.94 -5.47
C LYS A 22 3.94 16.86 -6.47
N LEU A 23 3.24 15.73 -6.55
CA LEU A 23 3.47 14.70 -7.57
C LEU A 23 3.24 15.23 -8.98
N GLN A 24 2.13 15.93 -9.21
CA GLN A 24 1.80 16.55 -10.50
C GLN A 24 2.79 17.66 -10.89
N ALA A 25 3.37 18.36 -9.91
CA ALA A 25 4.41 19.37 -10.14
C ALA A 25 5.81 18.78 -10.34
N ASN A 26 5.99 17.46 -10.26
CA ASN A 26 7.31 16.80 -10.23
C ASN A 26 8.18 17.27 -9.04
N GLU A 27 7.55 17.79 -7.98
CA GLU A 27 8.17 18.36 -6.78
C GLU A 27 8.10 17.42 -5.56
N LEU A 28 7.47 16.25 -5.71
CA LEU A 28 7.45 15.27 -4.62
C LEU A 28 8.85 14.68 -4.44
N LYS A 29 9.63 15.31 -3.56
CA LYS A 29 10.80 14.68 -2.96
C LYS A 29 10.29 13.66 -1.96
N LEU A 30 10.25 12.40 -2.35
CA LEU A 30 10.15 11.33 -1.38
C LEU A 30 11.33 11.52 -0.41
N PRO A 31 11.13 11.45 0.91
CA PRO A 31 12.27 11.34 1.81
C PRO A 31 12.95 10.01 1.49
N ASP A 32 14.02 10.07 0.71
CA ASP A 32 14.53 8.90 -0.02
C ASP A 32 15.21 7.85 0.87
N ASP A 33 15.47 8.12 2.15
CA ASP A 33 16.40 7.29 2.94
C ASP A 33 15.96 6.98 4.39
N GLN A 34 14.67 6.81 4.68
CA GLN A 34 14.28 6.34 6.02
C GLN A 34 14.44 4.83 6.13
N ALA A 35 15.18 4.39 7.13
CA ALA A 35 15.33 2.99 7.49
C ALA A 35 14.02 2.44 8.07
N PHE A 36 13.54 1.31 7.54
CA PHE A 36 12.36 0.63 8.04
C PHE A 36 12.42 -0.89 7.81
N GLU A 37 11.68 -1.62 8.64
CA GLU A 37 11.45 -3.05 8.48
C GLU A 37 10.07 -3.26 7.85
N LEU A 38 10.02 -3.96 6.72
CA LEU A 38 8.77 -4.15 5.98
C LEU A 38 7.77 -5.02 6.75
N GLY A 39 8.25 -6.04 7.48
CA GLY A 39 7.41 -6.89 8.31
C GLY A 39 6.68 -6.09 9.39
N SER A 40 7.44 -5.27 10.14
CA SER A 40 6.90 -4.37 11.18
C SER A 40 5.90 -3.37 10.60
N LEU A 41 6.18 -2.78 9.44
CA LEU A 41 5.26 -1.88 8.73
C LEU A 41 3.95 -2.58 8.34
N GLY A 42 4.05 -3.81 7.83
CA GLY A 42 2.89 -4.61 7.45
C GLY A 42 1.99 -4.97 8.63
N GLN A 43 2.59 -5.36 9.76
CA GLN A 43 1.84 -5.61 11.00
C GLN A 43 1.13 -4.35 11.51
N GLU A 44 1.79 -3.20 11.44
CA GLU A 44 1.16 -1.93 11.81
C GLU A 44 -0.06 -1.63 10.92
N CYS A 45 0.06 -1.82 9.60
CA CYS A 45 -1.04 -1.61 8.66
C CYS A 45 -2.24 -2.52 8.96
N ILE A 46 -2.01 -3.79 9.28
CA ILE A 46 -3.06 -4.74 9.66
C ILE A 46 -3.73 -4.32 10.97
N GLY A 47 -2.95 -3.89 11.96
CA GLY A 47 -3.47 -3.38 13.23
C GLY A 47 -4.43 -2.20 13.05
N LEU A 48 -4.13 -1.30 12.10
CA LEU A 48 -4.97 -0.15 11.78
C LEU A 48 -6.33 -0.55 11.18
N VAL A 49 -6.41 -1.62 10.39
CA VAL A 49 -7.65 -2.02 9.70
C VAL A 49 -8.44 -3.11 10.42
N LYS A 50 -7.85 -3.76 11.43
CA LYS A 50 -8.48 -4.88 12.18
C LYS A 50 -9.90 -4.57 12.67
N HIS A 51 -10.12 -3.36 13.20
CA HIS A 51 -11.42 -2.94 13.71
C HIS A 51 -12.52 -2.86 12.64
N LEU A 52 -12.17 -2.72 11.36
CA LEU A 52 -13.13 -2.64 10.24
C LEU A 52 -13.74 -3.99 9.90
N VAL A 53 -13.06 -5.08 10.26
CA VAL A 53 -13.47 -6.46 9.96
C VAL A 53 -13.75 -7.30 11.21
N GLU A 54 -13.50 -6.77 12.41
CA GLU A 54 -13.70 -7.47 13.70
C GLU A 54 -15.13 -8.04 13.88
N LYS A 55 -16.13 -7.40 13.27
CA LYS A 55 -17.54 -7.82 13.31
C LYS A 55 -17.99 -8.57 12.06
N LYS A 56 -17.06 -8.88 11.15
CA LYS A 56 -17.32 -9.61 9.91
C LYS A 56 -16.73 -11.02 10.02
N PRO A 57 -17.29 -12.02 9.33
CA PRO A 57 -16.66 -13.32 9.16
C PRO A 57 -15.50 -13.23 8.15
N VAL A 58 -14.51 -12.38 8.44
CA VAL A 58 -13.35 -12.10 7.59
C VAL A 58 -12.07 -12.36 8.36
N GLU A 59 -11.22 -13.23 7.83
CA GLU A 59 -9.88 -13.50 8.34
C GLU A 59 -8.88 -12.46 7.80
N LEU A 60 -8.06 -11.89 8.69
CA LEU A 60 -6.92 -11.06 8.31
C LEU A 60 -5.64 -11.84 8.49
N SER A 61 -4.80 -11.91 7.47
CA SER A 61 -3.51 -12.56 7.54
C SER A 61 -2.39 -11.74 6.91
N THR A 62 -1.15 -12.06 7.29
CA THR A 62 0.07 -11.48 6.73
C THR A 62 1.04 -12.56 6.30
N ASN A 63 1.65 -12.41 5.13
CA ASN A 63 2.73 -13.26 4.65
C ASN A 63 3.91 -12.43 4.14
N MET A 64 4.90 -12.20 4.99
CA MET A 64 6.06 -11.37 4.68
C MET A 64 7.25 -12.28 4.38
N ASP A 65 7.39 -12.69 3.13
CA ASP A 65 8.54 -13.46 2.63
C ASP A 65 9.65 -12.50 2.19
N VAL A 66 10.16 -11.79 3.19
CA VAL A 66 11.33 -10.93 3.12
C VAL A 66 12.24 -11.32 4.28
N PRO A 67 13.58 -11.21 4.14
CA PRO A 67 14.48 -11.55 5.25
C PRO A 67 14.12 -10.74 6.50
N ASP A 68 13.98 -11.41 7.65
CA ASP A 68 13.56 -10.76 8.91
C ASP A 68 14.52 -9.65 9.37
N ASP A 69 15.78 -9.72 8.94
CA ASP A 69 16.85 -8.76 9.22
C ASP A 69 17.01 -7.69 8.12
N ALA A 70 16.18 -7.72 7.07
CA ALA A 70 16.25 -6.74 5.99
C ALA A 70 15.71 -5.38 6.45
N VAL A 71 16.63 -4.44 6.64
CA VAL A 71 16.31 -3.01 6.77
C VAL A 71 16.31 -2.38 5.37
N LEU A 72 15.16 -1.87 4.95
CA LEU A 72 14.99 -1.16 3.70
C LEU A 72 15.15 0.35 3.91
N LEU A 73 15.65 1.05 2.89
CA LEU A 73 15.68 2.50 2.84
C LEU A 73 14.60 2.99 1.87
N GLY A 74 13.80 3.96 2.28
CA GLY A 74 12.79 4.58 1.42
C GLY A 74 11.82 5.48 2.18
N ALA A 75 10.57 5.52 1.70
CA ALA A 75 9.51 6.37 2.25
C ALA A 75 8.41 5.54 2.97
N PRO A 76 8.65 5.02 4.19
CA PRO A 76 7.73 4.12 4.90
C PRO A 76 6.35 4.75 5.19
N LEU A 77 6.28 6.07 5.41
CA LEU A 77 5.02 6.77 5.62
C LEU A 77 4.10 6.75 4.39
N HIS A 78 4.66 6.94 3.19
CA HIS A 78 3.89 6.87 1.95
C HIS A 78 3.51 5.43 1.62
N LEU A 79 4.44 4.48 1.83
CA LEU A 79 4.13 3.06 1.67
C LEU A 79 2.98 2.65 2.59
N LYS A 80 3.03 3.01 3.87
CA LYS A 80 1.94 2.80 4.83
C LYS A 80 0.60 3.34 4.33
N GLN A 81 0.60 4.55 3.80
CA GLN A 81 -0.62 5.17 3.27
C GLN A 81 -1.20 4.36 2.10
N VAL A 82 -0.35 3.92 1.16
CA VAL A 82 -0.77 3.05 0.05
C VAL A 82 -1.36 1.75 0.60
N LEU A 83 -0.67 1.07 1.52
CA LEU A 83 -1.13 -0.21 2.08
C LEU A 83 -2.43 -0.07 2.86
N VAL A 84 -2.58 0.96 3.68
CA VAL A 84 -3.82 1.23 4.41
C VAL A 84 -4.97 1.53 3.44
N ASN A 85 -4.74 2.26 2.36
CA ASN A 85 -5.78 2.51 1.34
C ASN A 85 -6.23 1.22 0.67
N LEU A 86 -5.30 0.32 0.31
CA LEU A 86 -5.64 -0.98 -0.28
C LEU A 86 -6.38 -1.88 0.72
N LEU A 87 -5.90 -1.97 1.96
CA LEU A 87 -6.50 -2.78 3.02
C LEU A 87 -7.89 -2.29 3.43
N THR A 88 -8.09 -0.96 3.49
CA THR A 88 -9.42 -0.40 3.79
C THR A 88 -10.41 -0.65 2.65
N ASN A 89 -9.96 -0.63 1.40
CA ASN A 89 -10.77 -1.06 0.26
C ASN A 89 -11.13 -2.55 0.36
N ALA A 90 -10.15 -3.42 0.62
CA ALA A 90 -10.40 -4.85 0.83
C ALA A 90 -11.42 -5.09 1.97
N ALA A 91 -11.23 -4.42 3.11
CA ALA A 91 -12.14 -4.48 4.25
C ALA A 91 -13.54 -3.96 3.93
N LYS A 92 -13.66 -2.94 3.07
CA LYS A 92 -14.95 -2.39 2.63
C LYS A 92 -15.72 -3.39 1.76
N TYR A 93 -15.06 -4.03 0.80
CA TYR A 93 -15.71 -4.84 -0.24
C TYR A 93 -15.75 -6.35 0.05
N THR A 94 -15.07 -6.80 1.11
CA THR A 94 -15.17 -8.18 1.61
C THR A 94 -16.22 -8.25 2.73
N ALA A 95 -17.29 -9.00 2.49
CA ALA A 95 -18.33 -9.25 3.49
C ALA A 95 -17.99 -10.47 4.36
N GLU A 96 -17.45 -11.52 3.73
CA GLU A 96 -17.01 -12.77 4.33
C GLU A 96 -15.78 -13.31 3.57
N GLY A 97 -14.97 -14.15 4.23
CA GLY A 97 -13.80 -14.78 3.62
C GLY A 97 -12.48 -14.34 4.27
N ALA A 98 -11.52 -13.91 3.46
CA ALA A 98 -10.18 -13.52 3.90
C ALA A 98 -9.64 -12.29 3.16
N ILE A 99 -8.73 -11.59 3.85
CA ILE A 99 -7.87 -10.54 3.31
C ILE A 99 -6.42 -10.85 3.74
N THR A 100 -5.50 -10.83 2.79
CA THR A 100 -4.10 -11.18 3.00
C THR A 100 -3.19 -10.06 2.53
N LEU A 101 -2.34 -9.56 3.41
CA LEU A 101 -1.22 -8.68 3.04
C LEU A 101 0.04 -9.53 2.86
N SER A 102 0.64 -9.51 1.68
CA SER A 102 1.86 -10.25 1.41
C SER A 102 2.97 -9.37 0.84
N ALA A 103 4.21 -9.75 1.12
CA ALA A 103 5.39 -9.19 0.50
C ALA A 103 6.33 -10.32 0.12
N VAL A 104 6.86 -10.30 -1.11
CA VAL A 104 7.84 -11.28 -1.58
C VAL A 104 8.98 -10.57 -2.30
N THR A 105 10.21 -11.02 -2.07
CA THR A 105 11.36 -10.54 -2.83
C THR A 105 11.34 -11.14 -4.23
N ILE A 106 11.47 -10.31 -5.27
CA ILE A 106 11.58 -10.78 -6.66
C ILE A 106 13.07 -10.96 -7.01
N PRO A 107 13.48 -12.13 -7.54
CA PRO A 107 14.83 -12.33 -8.06
C PRO A 107 15.20 -11.29 -9.14
N PRO A 108 16.46 -10.82 -9.21
CA PRO A 108 16.88 -9.81 -10.19
C PRO A 108 16.59 -10.19 -11.66
N GLU A 109 16.58 -11.48 -11.97
CA GLU A 109 16.29 -12.03 -13.29
C GLU A 109 14.81 -11.98 -13.70
N GLU A 110 13.90 -11.94 -12.72
CA GLU A 110 12.45 -11.81 -12.91
C GLU A 110 11.96 -10.36 -12.82
N SER A 111 12.82 -9.44 -12.36
CA SER A 111 12.57 -8.01 -12.35
C SER A 111 12.65 -7.46 -13.78
N SER A 112 11.54 -7.57 -14.53
CA SER A 112 11.46 -7.14 -15.93
C SER A 112 11.74 -5.64 -16.08
N SER A 113 12.83 -5.28 -16.78
CA SER A 113 13.12 -4.08 -17.59
C SER A 113 12.67 -2.66 -17.19
N LEU A 114 11.87 -2.43 -16.14
CA LEU A 114 11.34 -1.12 -15.78
C LEU A 114 12.36 -0.25 -15.03
N ASP A 115 13.34 -0.85 -14.34
CA ASP A 115 14.34 -0.09 -13.53
C ASP A 115 15.80 -0.53 -13.75
N ARG A 116 16.15 -1.07 -14.92
CA ARG A 116 17.55 -1.40 -15.25
C ARG A 116 18.46 -0.17 -15.44
N ALA A 117 17.95 1.04 -15.22
CA ALA A 117 18.74 2.27 -15.32
C ALA A 117 19.64 2.51 -14.09
N ASP A 118 19.31 1.95 -12.92
CA ASP A 118 20.00 2.26 -11.66
C ASP A 118 20.58 1.04 -10.92
N THR A 119 20.66 -0.13 -11.57
CA THR A 119 21.46 -1.25 -11.04
C THR A 119 22.96 -1.04 -11.29
N ARG A 120 23.44 0.21 -11.21
CA ARG A 120 24.87 0.44 -11.02
C ARG A 120 25.12 0.19 -9.54
N LEU A 121 25.85 -0.88 -9.26
CA LEU A 121 26.63 -0.97 -8.03
C LEU A 121 27.53 0.27 -8.02
N THR A 122 27.05 1.35 -7.41
CA THR A 122 27.88 2.48 -7.05
C THR A 122 28.89 1.96 -6.02
N GLU A 123 30.01 2.65 -5.85
CA GLU A 123 31.19 2.16 -5.11
C GLU A 123 30.95 1.92 -3.59
N MET A 124 29.69 1.98 -3.14
CA MET A 124 29.18 1.57 -1.83
C MET A 124 28.34 0.30 -1.98
N GLN A 125 28.49 -0.66 -1.05
CA GLN A 125 27.86 -1.99 -1.04
C GLN A 125 26.31 -2.01 -0.91
N THR A 126 25.59 -1.05 -1.47
CA THR A 126 24.12 -0.99 -1.40
C THR A 126 23.54 -1.96 -2.44
N ARG A 127 22.91 -3.04 -1.97
CA ARG A 127 22.14 -3.94 -2.83
C ARG A 127 20.74 -3.38 -3.02
N TYR A 128 20.35 -3.16 -4.26
CA TYR A 128 18.95 -2.91 -4.60
C TYR A 128 18.17 -4.23 -4.59
N VAL A 129 16.96 -4.18 -4.05
CA VAL A 129 16.03 -5.31 -4.00
C VAL A 129 14.69 -4.87 -4.57
N THR A 130 14.07 -5.72 -5.39
CA THR A 130 12.69 -5.51 -5.82
C THR A 130 11.78 -6.33 -4.91
N VAL A 131 10.81 -5.68 -4.27
CA VAL A 131 9.81 -6.35 -3.43
C VAL A 131 8.43 -6.16 -4.06
N ARG A 132 7.72 -7.27 -4.27
CA ARG A 132 6.30 -7.24 -4.63
C ARG A 132 5.46 -7.27 -3.37
N ILE A 133 4.67 -6.23 -3.16
CA ILE A 133 3.70 -6.16 -2.07
C ILE A 133 2.31 -6.29 -2.66
N ALA A 134 1.48 -7.15 -2.08
CA ALA A 134 0.11 -7.41 -2.55
C ALA A 134 -0.88 -7.42 -1.39
N VAL A 135 -2.04 -6.82 -1.62
CA VAL A 135 -3.24 -7.01 -0.81
C VAL A 135 -4.22 -7.83 -1.63
N GLU A 136 -4.55 -9.01 -1.14
CA GLU A 136 -5.53 -9.90 -1.76
C GLU A 136 -6.78 -9.95 -0.88
N ASP A 137 -7.95 -9.90 -1.51
CA ASP A 137 -9.25 -10.03 -0.84
C ASP A 137 -10.16 -10.99 -1.61
N THR A 138 -11.12 -11.55 -0.89
CA THR A 138 -12.10 -12.52 -1.43
C THR A 138 -13.47 -11.90 -1.63
N GLY A 139 -13.55 -10.57 -1.67
CA GLY A 139 -14.78 -9.82 -1.87
C GLY A 139 -15.32 -9.92 -3.29
N VAL A 140 -16.20 -8.99 -3.64
CA VAL A 140 -16.93 -8.97 -4.93
C VAL A 140 -16.02 -8.77 -6.16
N GLY A 141 -14.74 -8.48 -5.95
CA GLY A 141 -13.78 -8.18 -6.99
C GLY A 141 -14.04 -6.86 -7.72
N VAL A 142 -13.22 -6.56 -8.72
CA VAL A 142 -13.37 -5.38 -9.58
C VAL A 142 -13.81 -5.82 -10.97
N PRO A 143 -14.96 -5.34 -11.49
CA PRO A 143 -15.38 -5.62 -12.86
C PRO A 143 -14.30 -5.22 -13.87
N GLU A 144 -14.07 -6.05 -14.90
CA GLU A 144 -13.00 -5.85 -15.89
C GLU A 144 -13.04 -4.45 -16.53
N ALA A 145 -14.24 -3.99 -16.89
CA ALA A 145 -14.48 -2.66 -17.44
C ALA A 145 -14.09 -1.50 -16.51
N SER A 146 -13.94 -1.73 -15.21
CA SER A 146 -13.58 -0.72 -14.21
C SER A 146 -12.09 -0.73 -13.86
N ARG A 147 -11.35 -1.83 -14.14
CA ARG A 147 -9.95 -2.02 -13.69
C ARG A 147 -8.99 -0.92 -14.17
N ALA A 148 -9.17 -0.42 -15.41
CA ALA A 148 -8.35 0.66 -15.95
C ALA A 148 -8.71 2.04 -15.39
N ARG A 149 -9.91 2.19 -14.80
CA ARG A 149 -10.47 3.48 -14.39
C ARG A 149 -10.38 3.73 -12.89
N ILE A 150 -10.31 2.69 -12.05
CA ILE A 150 -10.23 2.85 -10.58
C ILE A 150 -8.96 3.54 -10.09
N PHE A 151 -7.94 3.65 -10.94
CA PHE A 151 -6.70 4.40 -10.65
C PHE A 151 -6.72 5.83 -11.22
N ASN A 152 -7.76 6.19 -11.98
CA ASN A 152 -7.97 7.57 -12.39
C ASN A 152 -8.54 8.38 -11.23
N GLU A 153 -8.20 9.66 -11.20
CA GLU A 153 -8.67 10.58 -10.17
C GLU A 153 -10.20 10.61 -10.08
N PHE A 154 -10.70 10.63 -8.85
CA PHE A 154 -12.12 10.74 -8.50
C PHE A 154 -13.05 9.64 -9.05
N GLN A 155 -12.51 8.50 -9.49
CA GLN A 155 -13.33 7.38 -9.99
C GLN A 155 -13.55 6.28 -8.96
N GLN A 156 -14.81 5.87 -8.78
CA GLN A 156 -15.20 4.68 -8.04
C GLN A 156 -15.77 3.63 -9.01
N ALA A 157 -15.54 2.34 -8.72
CA ALA A 157 -16.06 1.25 -9.54
C ALA A 157 -17.60 1.16 -9.55
N ASP A 158 -18.25 1.69 -8.51
CA ASP A 158 -19.70 1.82 -8.44
C ASP A 158 -20.17 3.08 -9.17
N ALA A 159 -20.59 2.90 -10.43
CA ALA A 159 -21.55 3.80 -11.05
C ALA A 159 -22.96 3.45 -10.55
N ARG A 160 -23.22 3.61 -9.25
CA ARG A 160 -24.60 3.71 -8.77
C ARG A 160 -25.02 5.17 -8.84
N SER A 161 -25.64 5.51 -9.95
CA SER A 161 -26.58 6.63 -10.02
C SER A 161 -27.64 6.42 -8.93
N VAL A 162 -27.64 7.27 -7.90
CA VAL A 162 -28.62 8.35 -7.64
C VAL A 162 -28.02 9.27 -6.58
#